data_AF-H7C1A5-F1
#
_entry.id   AF-H7C1A5-F1
#
_cell.length_a   1.000
_cell.length_b   1.000
_cell.length_c   1.000
_cell.angle_alpha   90.00
_cell.angle_beta   90.00
_cell.angle_gamma   90.00
#
_symmetry.space_group_name_H-M   'P 1'
#
loop_
_entity.id
_entity.type
_entity.pdbx_description
1 polymer ?
#
loop_
_entity_poly.entity_id
_entity_poly.type
_entity_poly.pdbx_seq_one_letter_code
_entity_poly.pdbx_strand_id
1 'polypeptide(L)'
;QSKIDRDKSFILEEHMDKINSCFSANTVEEIIENLQQDGSSFALEQLKVINKMSPTSLKITLRQLMEGSSKTLQEVLTMEYRLSQACMRGHDFHEGVRAGKWQMGTYHFGEMGFVSICC
;
A
#
# COMPACT_ATOMS: atom_id res chain seq x y z
N GLN A 1 -23.90 -21.55 -9.99
CA GLN A 1 -22.64 -21.57 -10.77
C GLN A 1 -22.37 -20.15 -11.28
N SER A 2 -21.40 -19.42 -10.72
CA SER A 2 -21.04 -18.09 -11.23
C SER A 2 -20.40 -18.26 -12.62
N LYS A 3 -20.90 -17.56 -13.63
CA LYS A 3 -20.31 -17.54 -14.97
C LYS A 3 -19.03 -16.72 -14.88
N ILE A 4 -17.89 -17.41 -14.92
CA ILE A 4 -16.59 -16.75 -15.08
C ILE A 4 -16.58 -16.17 -16.50
N ASP A 5 -16.62 -14.84 -16.61
CA ASP A 5 -16.42 -14.08 -17.85
C ASP A 5 -15.01 -14.38 -18.36
N ARG A 6 -14.88 -15.44 -19.16
CA ARG A 6 -13.59 -15.91 -19.70
C ARG A 6 -13.02 -15.03 -20.80
N ASP A 7 -13.81 -14.10 -21.35
CA ASP A 7 -13.44 -13.25 -22.50
C ASP A 7 -13.05 -11.81 -22.14
N LYS A 8 -13.00 -11.44 -20.84
CA LYS A 8 -12.51 -10.13 -20.45
C LYS A 8 -10.99 -10.14 -20.35
N SER A 9 -10.33 -9.30 -21.15
CA SER A 9 -8.91 -8.96 -20.97
C SER A 9 -8.69 -8.40 -19.56
N PHE A 10 -7.51 -8.69 -19.02
CA PHE A 10 -7.13 -8.25 -17.69
C PHE A 10 -7.03 -6.72 -17.67
N ILE A 11 -7.79 -6.06 -16.80
CA ILE A 11 -7.94 -4.58 -16.80
C ILE A 11 -6.59 -3.85 -16.65
N LEU A 12 -5.59 -4.49 -16.05
CA LEU A 12 -4.27 -3.89 -15.85
C LEU A 12 -3.26 -4.27 -16.94
N GLU A 13 -3.65 -5.07 -17.95
CA GLU A 13 -2.75 -5.58 -18.99
C GLU A 13 -2.02 -4.44 -19.73
N GLU A 14 -2.73 -3.38 -20.10
CA GLU A 14 -2.17 -2.18 -20.74
C GLU A 14 -1.28 -1.32 -19.82
N HIS A 15 -1.29 -1.60 -18.51
CA HIS A 15 -0.52 -0.87 -17.51
C HIS A 15 0.59 -1.72 -16.89
N MET A 16 0.72 -3.00 -17.26
CA MET A 16 1.68 -3.92 -16.65
C MET A 16 3.13 -3.44 -16.74
N ASP A 17 3.54 -2.90 -17.89
CA ASP A 17 4.90 -2.38 -18.06
C ASP A 17 5.17 -1.19 -17.12
N LYS A 18 4.18 -0.32 -16.94
CA LYS A 18 4.27 0.82 -16.01
C LYS A 18 4.25 0.37 -14.56
N ILE A 19 3.43 -0.62 -14.22
CA ILE A 19 3.38 -1.21 -12.88
C ILE A 19 4.75 -1.82 -12.55
N ASN A 20 5.29 -2.64 -13.45
CA ASN A 20 6.58 -3.27 -13.26
C ASN A 20 7.70 -2.25 -13.13
N SER A 21 7.69 -1.18 -13.94
CA SER A 21 8.68 -0.10 -13.85
C SER A 21 8.54 0.71 -12.56
N CYS A 22 7.35 1.27 -12.29
CA CYS A 22 7.16 2.21 -11.19
C CYS A 22 7.30 1.58 -9.80
N PHE A 23 6.87 0.32 -9.65
CA PHE A 23 6.89 -0.40 -8.37
C PHE A 23 8.13 -1.30 -8.20
N SER A 24 9.15 -1.16 -9.06
CA SER A 24 10.41 -1.93 -8.95
C SER A 24 11.38 -1.44 -7.87
N ALA A 25 11.16 -0.24 -7.32
CA ALA A 25 12.07 0.38 -6.37
C ALA A 25 11.95 -0.22 -4.95
N ASN A 26 13.00 -0.02 -4.15
CA ASN A 26 13.11 -0.61 -2.80
C ASN A 26 12.55 0.30 -1.70
N THR A 27 12.18 1.53 -2.04
CA THR A 27 11.62 2.51 -1.10
C THR A 27 10.32 3.10 -1.63
N VAL A 28 9.44 3.53 -0.71
CA VAL A 28 8.15 4.14 -1.07
C VAL A 28 8.37 5.48 -1.76
N GLU A 29 9.39 6.23 -1.31
CA GLU A 29 9.78 7.50 -1.88
C GLU A 29 10.17 7.39 -3.35
N GLU A 30 11.00 6.40 -3.71
CA GLU A 30 11.36 6.14 -5.11
C GLU A 30 10.15 5.69 -5.95
N ILE A 31 9.25 4.89 -5.38
CA ILE A 31 8.00 4.49 -6.06
C ILE A 31 7.14 5.73 -6.37
N ILE A 32 7.03 6.65 -5.42
CA ILE A 32 6.30 7.92 -5.62
C ILE A 32 6.97 8.75 -6.71
N GLU A 33 8.31 8.85 -6.70
CA GLU A 33 9.05 9.57 -7.74
C GLU A 33 8.84 8.94 -9.12
N ASN A 34 8.93 7.61 -9.24
CA ASN A 34 8.69 6.90 -10.50
C ASN A 34 7.28 7.15 -11.04
N LEU A 35 6.26 7.15 -10.17
CA LEU A 35 4.88 7.46 -10.56
C LEU A 35 4.71 8.92 -11.00
N GLN A 36 5.43 9.86 -10.37
CA GLN A 36 5.44 11.27 -10.81
C GLN A 36 6.11 11.43 -12.18
N GLN A 37 7.21 10.72 -12.42
CA GLN A 37 7.96 10.77 -13.69
C GLN A 37 7.21 10.12 -14.85
N ASP A 38 6.50 9.00 -14.62
CA ASP A 38 5.66 8.38 -15.66
C ASP A 38 4.55 9.34 -16.11
N GLY A 39 3.94 10.06 -15.17
CA GLY A 39 3.00 11.16 -15.45
C GLY A 39 1.72 10.77 -16.19
N SER A 40 1.50 9.47 -16.45
CA SER A 40 0.28 9.02 -17.12
C SER A 40 -0.94 9.13 -16.21
N SER A 41 -2.14 9.12 -16.80
CA SER A 41 -3.39 9.17 -16.04
C SER A 41 -3.46 8.07 -14.97
N PHE A 42 -3.04 6.85 -15.32
CA PHE A 42 -2.93 5.74 -14.37
C PHE A 42 -1.99 6.08 -13.20
N ALA A 43 -0.76 6.51 -13.49
CA ALA A 43 0.23 6.77 -12.45
C ALA A 43 -0.20 7.92 -11.51
N LEU A 44 -0.79 8.99 -12.05
CA LEU A 44 -1.29 10.12 -11.26
C LEU A 44 -2.49 9.73 -10.37
N GLU A 45 -3.40 8.89 -10.86
CA GLU A 45 -4.51 8.39 -10.04
C GLU A 45 -4.00 7.47 -8.90
N GLN A 46 -3.04 6.59 -9.19
CA GLN A 46 -2.44 5.73 -8.16
C GLN A 46 -1.65 6.54 -7.12
N LEU A 47 -0.96 7.60 -7.55
CA LEU A 47 -0.26 8.52 -6.65
C LEU A 47 -1.22 9.23 -5.69
N LYS A 48 -2.41 9.64 -6.16
CA LYS A 48 -3.46 10.20 -5.28
C LYS A 48 -3.94 9.20 -4.25
N VAL A 49 -3.99 7.91 -4.59
CA VAL A 49 -4.39 6.83 -3.67
C VAL A 49 -3.30 6.62 -2.63
N ILE A 50 -2.05 6.45 -3.05
CA ILE A 50 -0.89 6.22 -2.16
C ILE A 50 -0.75 7.36 -1.15
N ASN A 51 -0.89 8.61 -1.58
CA ASN A 51 -0.79 9.78 -0.69
C ASN A 51 -1.90 9.87 0.37
N LYS A 52 -2.99 9.10 0.25
CA LYS A 52 -4.05 9.02 1.27
C LYS A 52 -3.81 7.91 2.29
N MET A 53 -2.84 7.04 2.05
CA MET A 53 -2.52 5.92 2.95
C MET A 53 -1.52 6.35 4.03
N SER A 54 -1.47 5.58 5.13
CA SER A 54 -0.46 5.80 6.17
C SER A 54 0.94 5.56 5.61
N PRO A 55 1.89 6.52 5.72
CA PRO A 55 3.27 6.34 5.29
C PRO A 55 3.96 5.16 5.98
N THR A 56 3.67 4.95 7.27
CA THR A 56 4.17 3.80 8.03
C THR A 56 3.67 2.49 7.43
N SER A 57 2.37 2.40 7.16
CA SER A 57 1.78 1.20 6.56
C SER A 57 2.37 0.90 5.18
N LEU A 58 2.59 1.92 4.35
CA LEU A 58 3.19 1.73 3.02
C LEU A 58 4.61 1.15 3.11
N LYS A 59 5.45 1.71 3.99
CA LYS A 59 6.84 1.24 4.16
C LYS A 59 6.90 -0.17 4.72
N ILE A 60 6.05 -0.47 5.70
CA ILE A 60 5.91 -1.81 6.27
C ILE A 60 5.50 -2.81 5.18
N THR A 61 4.44 -2.52 4.42
CA THR A 61 3.94 -3.40 3.36
C THR A 61 5.00 -3.63 2.28
N LEU A 62 5.71 -2.59 1.84
CA LEU A 62 6.76 -2.73 0.83
C LEU A 62 7.87 -3.68 1.33
N ARG A 63 8.37 -3.45 2.54
CA ARG A 63 9.39 -4.31 3.14
C ARG A 63 8.90 -5.75 3.31
N GLN A 64 7.65 -5.93 3.72
CA GLN A 64 7.03 -7.25 3.87
C GLN A 64 6.96 -8.01 2.53
N LEU A 65 6.59 -7.34 1.44
CA LEU A 65 6.56 -7.94 0.10
C LEU A 65 7.96 -8.33 -0.37
N MET A 66 8.95 -7.46 -0.15
CA MET A 66 10.34 -7.74 -0.51
C MET A 66 10.90 -8.93 0.27
N GLU A 67 10.77 -8.93 1.60
CA GLU A 67 11.25 -10.03 2.44
C GLU A 67 10.46 -11.33 2.22
N GLY A 68 9.16 -11.22 1.90
CA GLY A 68 8.27 -12.36 1.66
C GLY A 68 8.54 -13.06 0.33
N SER A 69 9.09 -12.37 -0.66
CA SER A 69 9.38 -12.93 -2.00
C SER A 69 10.30 -14.16 -1.99
N SER A 70 11.16 -14.27 -0.97
CA SER A 70 12.11 -15.37 -0.81
C SER A 70 11.76 -16.33 0.33
N LYS A 71 10.54 -16.26 0.88
CA LYS A 71 10.10 -17.02 2.06
C LYS A 71 9.04 -18.05 1.72
N THR A 72 8.96 -19.09 2.55
CA THR A 72 7.84 -20.03 2.54
C THR A 72 6.59 -19.39 3.14
N LEU A 73 5.41 -19.93 2.81
CA LEU A 73 4.14 -19.46 3.37
C LEU A 73 4.14 -19.43 4.91
N GLN A 74 4.72 -20.45 5.56
CA GLN A 74 4.79 -20.52 7.02
C GLN A 74 5.64 -19.38 7.61
N GLU A 75 6.75 -19.04 6.95
CA GLU A 75 7.60 -17.93 7.37
C GLU A 75 6.93 -16.57 7.16
N VAL A 76 6.21 -16.40 6.03
CA VAL A 76 5.42 -15.18 5.76
C VAL A 76 4.35 -14.98 6.83
N LEU A 77 3.58 -16.02 7.17
CA LEU A 77 2.55 -15.95 8.21
C LEU A 77 3.15 -15.63 9.60
N THR A 78 4.34 -16.15 9.88
CA THR A 78 5.05 -15.85 11.14
C THR A 78 5.48 -14.38 11.20
N MET A 79 5.99 -13.84 10.09
CA MET A 79 6.32 -12.42 9.94
C MET A 79 5.08 -11.54 10.09
N GLU A 80 3.98 -11.87 9.40
CA GLU A 80 2.70 -11.16 9.50
C GLU A 80 2.14 -11.14 10.91
N TYR A 81 2.21 -12.27 11.62
CA TYR A 81 1.77 -12.34 13.00
C TYR A 81 2.56 -11.36 13.90
N ARG A 82 3.90 -11.36 13.79
CA ARG A 82 4.76 -10.44 14.54
C ARG A 82 4.45 -8.98 14.23
N LEU A 83 4.24 -8.67 12.95
CA LEU A 83 3.91 -7.34 12.49
C LEU A 83 2.56 -6.88 13.04
N SER A 84 1.53 -7.72 12.98
CA SER A 84 0.21 -7.45 13.55
C SER A 84 0.29 -7.10 15.04
N GLN A 85 1.06 -7.88 15.81
CA GLN A 85 1.28 -7.59 17.23
C GLN A 85 2.03 -6.27 17.47
N ALA A 86 2.95 -5.89 16.58
CA ALA A 86 3.65 -4.61 16.66
C ALA A 86 2.72 -3.43 16.31
N CYS A 87 1.90 -3.56 15.26
CA CYS A 87 0.93 -2.56 14.86
C CYS A 87 -0.14 -2.32 15.95
N MET A 88 -0.57 -3.36 16.66
CA MET A 88 -1.47 -3.23 17.81
C MET A 88 -0.87 -2.45 18.99
N ARG A 89 0.45 -2.38 19.10
CA ARG A 89 1.15 -1.56 20.10
C ARG A 89 1.40 -0.13 19.61
N GLY A 90 1.28 0.12 18.31
CA GLY A 90 1.47 1.43 17.68
C GLY A 90 0.18 2.26 17.67
N HIS A 91 0.32 3.58 17.57
CA HIS A 91 -0.82 4.51 17.53
C HIS A 91 -1.59 4.44 16.19
N ASP A 92 -0.87 4.18 15.08
CA ASP A 92 -1.40 4.19 13.72
C ASP A 92 -2.58 3.24 13.49
N PHE A 93 -2.63 2.09 14.16
CA PHE A 93 -3.77 1.17 14.02
C PHE A 93 -5.04 1.78 14.63
N HIS A 94 -4.93 2.39 15.80
CA HIS A 94 -6.05 3.05 16.47
C HIS A 94 -6.52 4.28 15.68
N GLU A 95 -5.59 5.02 15.07
CA GLU A 95 -5.93 6.15 14.20
C GLU A 95 -6.52 5.72 12.87
N GLY A 96 -6.03 4.64 12.26
CA GLY A 96 -6.57 4.07 11.03
C GLY A 96 -7.97 3.51 11.21
N VAL A 97 -8.27 2.86 12.35
CA VAL A 97 -9.64 2.43 12.70
C VAL A 97 -10.55 3.63 12.95
N ARG A 98 -10.01 4.71 13.54
CA ARG A 98 -10.76 5.95 13.85
C ARG A 98 -10.98 6.85 12.62
N ALA A 99 -10.02 6.92 11.70
CA ALA A 99 -10.11 7.55 10.39
C ALA A 99 -10.88 6.68 9.38
N GLY A 100 -10.98 5.38 9.68
CA GLY A 100 -11.88 4.38 9.07
C GLY A 100 -13.33 4.79 9.30
N LYS A 101 -13.75 5.74 8.49
CA LYS A 101 -15.04 6.39 8.52
C LYS A 101 -16.16 5.39 8.19
N TRP A 102 -16.71 4.75 9.22
CA TRP A 102 -18.04 4.12 9.17
C TRP A 102 -19.17 5.11 9.47
N GLN A 103 -18.98 6.41 9.22
CA GLN A 103 -20.03 7.42 9.36
C GLN A 103 -20.14 8.29 8.11
N MET A 104 -21.34 8.26 7.53
CA MET A 104 -21.85 9.23 6.56
C MET A 104 -21.50 10.66 6.98
N GLY A 105 -20.97 11.45 6.04
CA GLY A 105 -20.81 12.90 6.19
C GLY A 105 -19.38 13.33 6.49
N THR A 106 -18.75 13.98 5.50
CA THR A 106 -17.75 15.07 5.52
C THR A 106 -16.58 15.03 6.52
N TYR A 107 -15.39 15.49 6.11
CA TYR A 107 -14.49 16.36 6.89
C TYR A 107 -13.08 16.30 6.30
N HIS A 108 -12.62 17.49 5.94
CA HIS A 108 -11.24 17.90 5.75
C HIS A 108 -10.45 17.81 7.07
N PHE A 109 -9.13 17.60 6.97
CA PHE A 109 -8.01 18.26 7.67
C PHE A 109 -6.79 17.34 7.47
N GLY A 110 -5.59 17.81 7.10
CA GLY A 110 -4.84 18.90 7.71
C GLY A 110 -3.68 18.25 8.47
N GLU A 111 -2.45 18.51 8.01
CA GLU A 111 -1.16 17.98 8.46
C GLU A 111 -1.12 17.43 9.89
N MET A 112 -0.64 16.19 10.09
CA MET A 112 -0.08 15.79 11.39
C MET A 112 0.77 14.52 11.32
N GLY A 113 2.03 14.65 11.76
CA GLY A 113 2.68 13.67 12.62
C GLY A 113 3.48 12.55 11.95
N PHE A 114 4.73 12.85 11.59
CA PHE A 114 5.80 11.85 11.51
C PHE A 114 5.91 11.09 12.84
N VAL A 115 5.72 9.77 12.84
CA VAL A 115 6.12 8.91 13.97
C VAL A 115 7.00 7.77 13.44
N SER A 116 8.30 7.94 13.68
CA SER A 116 9.33 6.93 13.48
C SER A 116 9.23 5.87 14.56
N ILE A 117 8.71 4.68 14.24
CA ILE A 117 8.87 3.48 15.06
C ILE A 117 9.13 2.30 14.14
N CYS A 118 10.41 1.95 14.00
CA CYS A 118 10.91 0.59 13.77
C CYS A 118 12.46 0.63 13.84
N CYS A 119 12.97 0.71 15.07
CA CYS A 119 14.27 0.17 15.43
C CYS A 119 13.99 -0.97 16.42
#